data_AF-A0A1G0R493-F1
#
_entry.id   AF-A0A1G0R493-F1
#
_cell.length_a   1.000
_cell.length_b   1.000
_cell.length_c   1.000
_cell.angle_alpha   90.00
_cell.angle_beta   90.00
_cell.angle_gamma   90.00
#
_symmetry.space_group_name_H-M   'P 1'
#
loop_
_entity.id
_entity.type
_entity.pdbx_description
1 polymer ?
#
loop_
_entity_poly.entity_id
_entity_poly.type
_entity_poly.pdbx_seq_one_letter_code
_entity_poly.pdbx_strand_id
1 'polypeptide(L)'
;MTNAQQYNDLCLSCNYSSLCTKRKNLMRPVWFCEEYDDYIAAKAESGNVFRNVKKNVISHSNNTDFNKFKGICSNCAIRDTCQYPKPENGIWHCEEYQ
;
A
#
# COMPACT_ATOMS: atom_id res chain seq x y z
N MET A 1 10.34 3.76 35.65
CA MET A 1 9.51 2.76 34.96
C MET A 1 8.71 3.47 33.88
N THR A 2 9.27 3.61 32.68
CA THR A 2 8.53 4.16 31.53
C THR A 2 7.91 2.99 30.79
N ASN A 3 6.58 2.88 30.92
CA ASN A 3 5.77 1.91 30.21
C ASN A 3 5.81 2.29 28.72
N ALA A 4 6.72 1.65 27.95
CA ALA A 4 6.81 1.85 26.52
C ALA A 4 5.57 1.22 25.89
N GLN A 5 4.54 2.03 25.68
CA GLN A 5 3.40 1.63 24.86
C GLN A 5 3.97 1.13 23.52
N GLN A 6 3.79 -0.15 23.27
CA GLN A 6 4.32 -0.84 22.10
C GLN A 6 3.46 -0.43 20.90
N TYR A 7 3.78 0.72 20.32
CA TYR A 7 3.15 1.20 19.10
C TYR A 7 3.81 0.57 17.89
N ASN A 8 3.01 0.07 16.94
CA ASN A 8 3.49 -0.45 15.66
C ASN A 8 3.88 0.70 14.72
N ASP A 9 5.02 1.35 14.98
CA ASP A 9 5.53 2.44 14.15
C ASP A 9 6.43 1.96 13.01
N LEU A 10 6.67 2.82 12.01
CA LEU A 10 7.57 2.52 10.89
C LEU A 10 9.00 2.22 11.35
N CYS A 11 9.41 2.70 12.53
CA CYS A 11 10.75 2.44 13.04
C CYS A 11 10.96 1.00 13.51
N LEU A 12 9.91 0.19 13.70
CA LEU A 12 10.06 -1.22 14.06
C LEU A 12 10.59 -2.10 12.93
N SER A 13 10.19 -1.82 11.68
CA SER A 13 10.60 -2.60 10.50
C SER A 13 11.74 -1.98 9.70
N CYS A 14 12.18 -0.76 10.05
CA CYS A 14 13.23 -0.06 9.32
C CYS A 14 14.63 -0.68 9.57
N ASN A 15 15.36 -0.92 8.48
CA ASN A 15 16.72 -1.45 8.44
C ASN A 15 17.71 -0.58 9.24
N TYR A 16 17.54 0.74 9.24
CA TYR A 16 18.42 1.68 9.94
C TYR A 16 17.97 2.00 11.37
N SER A 17 16.94 1.34 11.89
CA SER A 17 16.27 1.76 13.11
C SER A 17 17.11 1.76 14.39
N SER A 18 18.19 0.97 14.44
CA SER A 18 19.15 0.94 15.56
C SER A 18 20.19 2.06 15.52
N LEU A 19 20.48 2.58 14.31
CA LEU A 19 21.46 3.63 14.06
C LEU A 19 20.83 5.02 13.89
N CYS A 20 19.51 5.08 13.68
CA CYS A 20 18.79 6.31 13.42
C CYS A 20 18.82 7.28 14.63
N THR A 21 19.50 8.41 14.48
CA THR A 21 19.58 9.48 15.49
C THR A 21 18.20 10.07 15.83
N LYS A 22 17.25 10.05 14.89
CA LYS A 22 15.88 10.55 15.08
C LYS A 22 15.09 9.66 16.05
N ARG A 23 15.22 8.32 15.95
CA ARG A 23 14.53 7.35 16.82
C ARG A 23 14.82 7.54 18.30
N LYS A 24 16.09 7.80 18.65
CA LYS A 24 16.55 7.89 20.05
C LYS A 24 15.87 9.02 20.85
N ASN A 25 15.24 9.98 20.16
CA ASN A 25 14.65 11.17 20.78
C ASN A 25 13.12 11.27 20.60
N LEU A 26 12.45 10.17 20.23
CA LEU A 26 11.03 10.19 19.94
C LEU A 26 10.17 9.83 21.17
N MET A 27 9.23 10.72 21.48
CA MET A 27 8.19 10.50 22.49
C MET A 27 6.85 10.06 21.87
N ARG A 28 6.78 9.94 20.53
CA ARG A 28 5.58 9.57 19.78
C ARG A 28 5.92 8.62 18.62
N PRO A 29 4.97 7.78 18.19
CA PRO A 29 5.14 6.88 17.05
C PRO A 29 5.45 7.63 15.74
N VAL A 30 6.28 7.03 14.88
CA VAL A 30 6.59 7.53 13.54
C VAL A 30 5.74 6.83 12.50
N TRP A 31 4.83 7.57 11.87
CA TRP A 31 3.96 7.07 10.80
C TRP A 31 4.44 7.43 9.40
N PHE A 32 5.31 8.43 9.28
CA PHE A 32 5.89 8.89 8.01
C PHE A 32 7.36 9.25 8.22
N CYS A 33 8.24 8.73 7.37
CA CYS A 33 9.66 9.01 7.39
C CYS A 33 10.24 8.84 5.99
N GLU A 34 10.88 9.87 5.47
CA GLU A 34 11.51 9.84 4.13
C GLU A 34 12.79 8.98 4.10
N GLU A 35 13.41 8.77 5.26
CA GLU A 35 14.60 7.91 5.45
C GLU A 35 14.24 6.45 5.77
N TYR A 36 12.95 6.07 5.67
CA TYR A 36 12.53 4.69 5.92
C TYR A 36 13.06 3.75 4.83
N ASP A 37 13.65 2.65 5.25
CA ASP A 37 14.19 1.61 4.38
C ASP A 37 13.85 0.23 4.97
N ASP A 38 13.12 -0.58 4.21
CA ASP A 38 12.84 -2.00 4.49
C ASP A 38 13.28 -2.90 3.33
N TYR A 39 14.27 -2.45 2.57
CA TYR A 39 14.83 -3.20 1.45
C TYR A 39 15.26 -4.60 1.90
N ILE A 40 14.66 -5.61 1.27
CA ILE A 40 15.06 -7.01 1.40
C ILE A 40 15.84 -7.36 0.14
N ALA A 41 17.13 -7.64 0.29
CA ALA A 41 17.94 -8.15 -0.81
C ALA A 41 17.31 -9.44 -1.36
N ALA A 42 17.04 -9.48 -2.65
CA ALA A 42 16.60 -10.70 -3.31
C ALA A 42 17.72 -11.73 -3.16
N LYS A 43 17.52 -12.74 -2.30
CA LYS A 43 18.43 -13.89 -2.26
C LYS A 43 18.35 -14.57 -3.62
N ALA A 44 19.48 -14.67 -4.31
CA ALA A 44 19.63 -15.59 -5.43
C ALA A 44 19.12 -16.96 -4.98
N GLU A 45 18.19 -17.50 -5.76
CA GLU A 45 17.27 -18.53 -5.30
C GLU A 45 17.98 -19.84 -4.96
N SER A 46 17.68 -20.37 -3.77
CA SER A 46 17.63 -21.81 -3.57
C SER A 46 16.72 -22.11 -2.39
N GLY A 47 15.60 -22.77 -2.68
CA GLY A 47 14.78 -23.44 -1.68
C GLY A 47 13.48 -22.73 -1.33
N ASN A 48 12.48 -22.92 -2.19
CA ASN A 48 11.07 -23.13 -1.87
C ASN A 48 10.64 -22.82 -0.42
N VAL A 49 10.17 -21.60 -0.16
CA VAL A 49 9.23 -21.34 0.92
C VAL A 49 8.12 -20.46 0.36
N PHE A 50 7.18 -21.07 -0.37
CA PHE A 50 5.83 -20.55 -0.41
C PHE A 50 5.30 -20.52 1.03
N ARG A 51 5.50 -19.39 1.71
CA ARG A 51 4.68 -19.10 2.89
C ARG A 51 3.26 -19.04 2.38
N ASN A 52 2.46 -20.02 2.81
CA ASN A 52 1.03 -20.09 2.66
C ASN A 52 0.40 -18.84 3.31
N VAL A 53 0.47 -17.69 2.62
CA VAL A 53 -0.42 -16.58 2.91
C VAL A 53 -1.74 -17.05 2.33
N LYS A 54 -2.65 -17.48 3.21
CA LYS A 54 -4.07 -17.64 2.89
C LYS A 54 -4.57 -16.29 2.42
N LYS A 55 -4.36 -16.00 1.14
CA LYS A 55 -4.95 -14.88 0.44
C LYS A 55 -6.41 -15.29 0.33
N ASN A 56 -7.25 -14.81 1.25
CA ASN A 56 -8.68 -14.70 1.02
C ASN A 56 -8.84 -13.73 -0.17
N VAL A 57 -8.51 -14.20 -1.37
CA VAL A 57 -8.95 -13.60 -2.61
C VAL A 57 -10.39 -14.01 -2.68
N ILE A 58 -11.25 -13.14 -2.18
CA ILE A 58 -12.67 -13.20 -2.48
C ILE A 58 -12.73 -13.13 -4.00
N SER A 59 -12.93 -14.28 -4.62
CA SER A 59 -13.18 -14.44 -6.04
C SER A 59 -14.52 -13.79 -6.35
N HIS A 60 -14.52 -12.48 -6.60
CA HIS A 60 -15.65 -11.82 -7.22
C HIS A 60 -15.66 -12.19 -8.70
N SER A 61 -16.43 -13.24 -8.97
CA SER A 61 -17.32 -13.45 -10.11
C SER A 61 -16.95 -12.72 -11.40
N ASN A 62 -16.64 -13.54 -12.42
CA ASN A 62 -16.79 -13.26 -13.84
C ASN A 62 -17.74 -12.09 -14.15
N ASN A 63 -17.18 -10.94 -14.49
CA ASN A 63 -17.90 -9.88 -15.19
C ASN A 63 -16.99 -9.41 -16.33
N THR A 64 -17.41 -9.65 -17.56
CA THR A 64 -16.64 -9.57 -18.80
C THR A 64 -16.39 -8.14 -19.29
N ASP A 65 -16.12 -7.19 -18.38
CA ASP A 65 -15.93 -5.76 -18.70
C ASP A 65 -14.76 -5.11 -17.94
N PHE A 66 -13.85 -5.90 -17.38
CA PHE A 66 -12.73 -5.43 -16.54
C PHE A 66 -11.71 -4.49 -17.22
N ASN A 67 -11.86 -4.15 -18.50
CA ASN A 67 -10.87 -3.35 -19.22
C ASN A 67 -11.36 -1.98 -19.71
N LYS A 68 -12.64 -1.63 -19.51
CA LYS A 68 -13.19 -0.36 -20.03
C LYS A 68 -12.90 0.84 -19.14
N PHE A 69 -12.85 0.64 -17.82
CA PHE A 69 -12.64 1.73 -16.86
C PHE A 69 -11.42 1.43 -16.00
N LYS A 70 -10.44 2.34 -16.00
CA LYS A 70 -9.21 2.26 -15.20
C LYS A 70 -9.10 3.43 -14.22
N GLY A 71 -8.25 3.27 -13.21
CA GLY A 71 -8.08 4.26 -12.14
C GLY A 71 -9.34 4.41 -11.29
N ILE A 72 -9.59 5.62 -10.80
CA ILE A 72 -10.76 5.93 -9.95
C ILE A 72 -12.09 5.74 -10.70
N CYS A 73 -12.10 5.70 -12.03
CA CYS A 73 -13.33 5.43 -12.77
C CYS A 73 -13.81 3.97 -12.62
N SER A 74 -12.96 3.06 -12.14
CA SER A 74 -13.33 1.65 -11.94
C SER A 74 -14.41 1.47 -10.86
N ASN A 75 -14.42 2.32 -9.84
CA ASN A 75 -15.37 2.28 -8.72
C ASN A 75 -16.31 3.50 -8.65
N CYS A 76 -16.31 4.38 -9.66
CA CYS A 76 -17.18 5.56 -9.72
C CYS A 76 -18.65 5.18 -9.98
N ALA A 77 -19.57 5.73 -9.18
CA ALA A 77 -21.01 5.45 -9.28
C ALA A 77 -21.64 5.92 -10.59
N ILE A 78 -21.09 6.99 -11.18
CA ILE A 78 -21.57 7.61 -12.43
C ILE A 78 -20.72 7.26 -13.65
N ARG A 79 -19.85 6.24 -13.58
CA ARG A 79 -18.87 5.92 -14.65
C ARG A 79 -19.48 5.73 -16.04
N ASP A 80 -20.72 5.23 -16.13
CA ASP A 80 -21.40 4.97 -17.39
C ASP A 80 -22.02 6.24 -18.01
N THR A 81 -22.39 7.22 -17.18
CA THR A 81 -22.98 8.50 -17.59
C THR A 81 -21.99 9.66 -17.56
N CYS A 82 -20.78 9.44 -17.02
CA CYS A 82 -19.73 10.44 -16.92
C CYS A 82 -19.25 10.86 -18.31
N GLN A 83 -19.35 12.16 -18.59
CA GLN A 83 -18.98 12.78 -19.86
C GLN A 83 -17.47 13.03 -19.99
N TYR A 84 -16.72 12.88 -18.90
CA TYR A 84 -15.27 13.06 -18.94
C TYR A 84 -14.57 11.95 -19.75
N PRO A 85 -13.51 12.30 -20.49
CA PRO A 85 -12.75 11.33 -21.26
C PRO A 85 -12.11 10.30 -20.33
N LYS A 86 -12.16 9.03 -20.71
CA LYS A 86 -11.58 7.90 -19.97
C LYS A 86 -10.29 7.46 -20.67
N PRO A 87 -9.14 8.06 -20.32
CA PRO A 87 -7.89 7.73 -20.99
C PRO A 87 -7.45 6.30 -20.63
N GLU A 88 -6.63 5.70 -21.49
CA GLU A 88 -6.19 4.32 -21.32
C GLU A 88 -5.36 4.09 -20.04
N ASN A 89 -4.69 5.13 -19.54
CA ASN A 89 -3.96 5.12 -18.26
C ASN A 89 -4.85 5.33 -17.03
N GLY A 90 -6.16 5.58 -17.23
CA GLY A 90 -7.12 5.85 -16.17
C GLY A 90 -7.01 7.25 -15.57
N ILE A 91 -8.06 7.65 -14.86
CA ILE A 91 -8.11 8.95 -14.18
C ILE A 91 -7.62 8.77 -12.74
N TRP A 92 -6.77 9.70 -12.29
CA TRP A 92 -6.26 9.75 -10.91
C TRP A 92 -7.01 10.77 -10.04
N HIS A 93 -7.53 11.83 -10.67
CA HIS A 93 -8.31 12.87 -10.02
C HIS A 93 -9.47 13.29 -10.92
N CYS A 94 -10.70 13.28 -10.41
CA CYS A 94 -11.90 13.70 -11.11
C CYS A 94 -12.80 14.45 -10.12
N GLU A 95 -13.23 15.65 -10.50
CA GLU A 95 -14.09 16.50 -9.65
C GLU A 95 -15.54 16.01 -9.58
N GLU A 96 -15.97 15.20 -10.56
CA GLU A 96 -17.31 14.59 -10.58
C GLU A 96 -17.35 13.18 -9.97
N TYR A 97 -16.26 12.70 -9.36
CA TYR A 97 -16.24 11.37 -8.76
C TYR A 97 -17.26 11.27 -7.61
N GLN A 98 -18.05 10.19 -7.65
CA GLN A 98 -19.05 9.84 -6.64
C GLN A 98 -18.88 8.38 -6.23
#